data_AF-A0A0E9LQE7-F1
#
_entry.id   AF-A0A0E9LQE7-F1
#
_cell.length_a   1.000
_cell.length_b   1.000
_cell.length_c   1.000
_cell.angle_alpha   90.00
_cell.angle_beta   90.00
_cell.angle_gamma   90.00
#
_symmetry.space_group_name_H-M   'P 1'
#
loop_
_entity.id
_entity.type
_entity.pdbx_description
1 polymer ?
#
loop_
_entity_poly.entity_id
_entity_poly.type
_entity_poly.pdbx_seq_one_letter_code
_entity_poly.pdbx_strand_id
1 'polypeptide(L)'
;MKKAEIIIATLSIIALGMNLLFIPGSGALTVLTLLILSTIYFYFGFALFNDIRLRQVLKKDSYRDISSLRILGAVGAGLALSSTTNGIMFQFQSWPGADFILGAGLVGLSIVTTIGIIKYSKNKSDYYTRILKRTVILGGLGLILMFMPKTTWIEIKYRNQPEYVEALKNAMADPENKELWDIVERERERQRKYSGERLESQD
;
A
#
# COMPACT_ATOMS: atom_id res chain seq x y z
N MET A 1 -11.42 -12.86 -5.83
CA MET A 1 -10.37 -12.04 -6.49
C MET A 1 -9.82 -12.84 -7.67
N LYS A 2 -9.26 -12.20 -8.70
CA LYS A 2 -8.70 -12.95 -9.85
C LYS A 2 -7.37 -13.60 -9.43
N LYS A 3 -6.93 -14.68 -10.10
CA LYS A 3 -5.70 -15.40 -9.72
C LYS A 3 -4.46 -14.50 -9.68
N ALA A 4 -4.26 -13.67 -10.70
CA ALA A 4 -3.12 -12.75 -10.76
C ALA A 4 -3.09 -11.77 -9.58
N GLU A 5 -4.24 -11.20 -9.24
CA GLU A 5 -4.39 -10.30 -8.09
C GLU A 5 -4.08 -11.02 -6.76
N ILE A 6 -4.55 -12.25 -6.59
CA ILE A 6 -4.27 -13.05 -5.39
C ILE A 6 -2.77 -13.33 -5.26
N ILE A 7 -2.11 -13.71 -6.37
CA ILE A 7 -0.67 -13.98 -6.38
C ILE A 7 0.10 -12.73 -5.95
N ILE A 8 -0.17 -11.58 -6.58
CA ILE A 8 0.51 -10.32 -6.25
C ILE A 8 0.19 -9.89 -4.81
N ALA A 9 -1.06 -9.96 -4.36
CA ALA A 9 -1.43 -9.62 -2.99
C ALA A 9 -0.74 -10.52 -1.96
N THR A 10 -0.61 -11.81 -2.25
CA THR A 10 0.11 -12.76 -1.38
C THR A 10 1.60 -12.42 -1.32
N LEU A 11 2.21 -12.12 -2.47
CA LEU A 11 3.61 -11.67 -2.54
C LEU A 11 3.81 -10.36 -1.77
N SER A 12 2.87 -9.42 -1.84
CA SER A 12 2.91 -8.19 -1.04
C SER A 12 2.86 -8.47 0.46
N ILE A 13 1.99 -9.38 0.91
CA ILE A 13 1.91 -9.75 2.34
C ILE A 13 3.24 -10.39 2.80
N ILE A 14 3.82 -11.28 1.99
CA ILE A 14 5.12 -11.89 2.28
C ILE A 14 6.21 -10.80 2.34
N ALA A 15 6.25 -9.91 1.36
CA ALA A 15 7.23 -8.82 1.30
C ALA A 15 7.12 -7.88 2.51
N LEU A 16 5.90 -7.54 2.93
CA LEU A 16 5.64 -6.77 4.15
C LEU A 16 6.15 -7.52 5.38
N GLY A 17 5.85 -8.82 5.52
CA GLY A 17 6.38 -9.64 6.62
C GLY A 17 7.91 -9.68 6.64
N MET A 18 8.55 -9.82 5.48
CA MET A 18 10.01 -9.75 5.36
C MET A 18 10.58 -8.38 5.75
N ASN A 19 9.87 -7.29 5.42
CA ASN A 19 10.24 -5.91 5.78
C ASN A 19 10.24 -5.73 7.30
N LEU A 20 9.31 -6.38 7.99
CA LEU A 20 9.23 -6.39 9.45
C LEU A 20 10.31 -7.25 10.12
N LEU A 21 10.91 -8.20 9.39
CA LEU A 21 11.93 -9.11 9.89
C LEU A 21 13.37 -8.69 9.52
N PHE A 22 13.60 -7.46 9.05
CA PHE A 22 14.94 -6.98 8.64
C PHE A 22 15.57 -7.73 7.48
N ILE A 23 14.80 -8.49 6.69
CA ILE A 23 15.40 -9.28 5.62
C ILE A 23 15.90 -8.33 4.52
N PRO A 24 17.18 -8.40 4.13
CA PRO A 24 17.73 -7.57 3.06
C PRO A 24 16.91 -7.68 1.77
N GLY A 25 16.74 -6.56 1.06
CA GLY A 25 15.95 -6.51 -0.18
C GLY A 25 14.43 -6.48 -0.01
N SER A 26 13.91 -6.70 1.20
CA SER A 26 12.47 -6.67 1.51
C SER A 26 11.79 -5.34 1.15
N GLY A 27 12.49 -4.20 1.32
CA GLY A 27 11.99 -2.88 0.93
C GLY A 27 11.72 -2.77 -0.57
N ALA A 28 12.66 -3.23 -1.41
CA ALA A 28 12.48 -3.21 -2.86
C ALA A 28 11.35 -4.15 -3.30
N LEU A 29 11.26 -5.33 -2.70
CA LEU A 29 10.18 -6.27 -2.98
C LEU A 29 8.80 -5.75 -2.56
N THR A 30 8.74 -5.05 -1.42
CA THR A 30 7.52 -4.37 -0.93
C THR A 30 7.04 -3.34 -1.93
N VAL A 31 7.94 -2.48 -2.40
CA VAL A 31 7.63 -1.44 -3.40
C VAL A 31 7.17 -2.10 -4.70
N LEU A 32 7.91 -3.07 -5.22
CA LEU A 32 7.61 -3.70 -6.50
C LEU A 32 6.22 -4.35 -6.49
N THR A 33 5.92 -5.14 -5.46
CA THR A 33 4.66 -5.89 -5.38
C THR A 33 3.45 -4.98 -5.15
N LEU A 34 3.55 -4.00 -4.23
CA LEU A 34 2.46 -3.05 -3.96
C LEU A 34 2.25 -2.07 -5.12
N LEU A 35 3.32 -1.68 -5.82
CA LEU A 35 3.21 -0.85 -7.02
C LEU A 35 2.47 -1.60 -8.13
N ILE A 36 2.83 -2.86 -8.41
CA ILE A 36 2.12 -3.71 -9.39
C ILE A 36 0.64 -3.83 -9.00
N LEU A 37 0.34 -4.06 -7.72
CA LEU A 37 -1.04 -4.16 -7.23
C LEU A 37 -1.82 -2.85 -7.43
N SER A 38 -1.19 -1.72 -7.11
CA SER A 38 -1.74 -0.38 -7.32
C SER A 38 -2.01 -0.10 -8.80
N THR A 39 -1.08 -0.42 -9.70
CA THR A 39 -1.23 -0.30 -11.16
C THR A 39 -2.39 -1.17 -11.68
N ILE A 40 -2.55 -2.38 -11.16
CA ILE A 40 -3.69 -3.25 -11.51
C ILE A 40 -5.02 -2.58 -11.15
N TYR A 41 -5.14 -1.99 -9.96
CA TYR A 41 -6.36 -1.28 -9.58
C TYR A 41 -6.58 -0.01 -10.38
N PHE A 42 -5.52 0.75 -10.66
CA PHE A 42 -5.60 2.01 -11.39
C PHE A 42 -6.05 1.80 -12.84
N TYR A 43 -5.29 1.02 -13.62
CA TYR A 43 -5.54 0.86 -15.06
C TYR A 43 -6.59 -0.21 -15.37
N PHE A 44 -6.61 -1.29 -14.60
CA PHE A 44 -7.47 -2.45 -14.89
C PHE A 44 -8.64 -2.60 -13.91
N GLY A 45 -8.87 -1.64 -13.00
CA GLY A 45 -9.98 -1.68 -12.05
C GLY A 45 -11.34 -1.87 -12.73
N PHE A 46 -11.60 -1.12 -13.81
CA PHE A 46 -12.85 -1.25 -14.54
C PHE A 46 -13.07 -2.65 -15.12
N ALA A 47 -12.02 -3.28 -15.67
CA ALA A 47 -12.08 -4.63 -16.21
C ALA A 47 -12.22 -5.67 -15.08
N LEU A 48 -11.45 -5.49 -14.01
CA LEU A 48 -11.41 -6.37 -12.85
C LEU A 48 -12.77 -6.48 -12.15
N PHE A 49 -13.47 -5.37 -11.95
CA PHE A 49 -14.77 -5.34 -11.26
C PHE A 49 -15.93 -5.79 -12.15
N ASN A 50 -15.79 -5.60 -13.47
CA ASN A 50 -16.77 -6.06 -14.46
C ASN A 50 -16.53 -7.49 -14.97
N ASP A 51 -15.58 -8.22 -14.37
CA ASP A 51 -15.24 -9.61 -14.71
C ASP A 51 -14.64 -9.82 -16.12
N ILE A 52 -14.22 -8.75 -16.78
CA ILE A 52 -13.59 -8.81 -18.10
C ILE A 52 -12.21 -9.46 -17.96
N ARG A 53 -11.90 -10.42 -18.84
CA ARG A 53 -10.57 -11.05 -18.89
C ARG A 53 -9.56 -10.09 -19.49
N LEU A 54 -8.31 -10.07 -19.03
CA LEU A 54 -7.25 -9.19 -19.55
C LEU A 54 -7.11 -9.25 -21.08
N ARG A 55 -7.21 -10.45 -21.67
CA ARG A 55 -7.17 -10.67 -23.13
C ARG A 55 -8.33 -10.06 -23.92
N GLN A 56 -9.38 -9.63 -23.23
CA GLN A 56 -10.62 -9.07 -23.80
C GLN A 56 -10.72 -7.56 -23.57
N VAL A 57 -9.85 -6.96 -22.77
CA VAL A 57 -9.90 -5.52 -22.43
C VAL A 57 -9.78 -4.63 -23.68
N LEU A 58 -9.04 -5.06 -24.70
CA LEU A 58 -8.90 -4.30 -25.94
C LEU A 58 -10.07 -4.52 -26.92
N LYS A 59 -11.01 -5.43 -26.63
CA LYS A 59 -12.13 -5.76 -27.52
C LYS A 59 -13.36 -4.92 -27.16
N LYS A 60 -13.81 -4.08 -28.09
CA LYS A 60 -15.02 -3.23 -27.92
C LYS A 60 -16.28 -4.04 -27.54
N ASP A 61 -16.41 -5.27 -28.05
CA ASP A 61 -17.56 -6.13 -27.73
C ASP A 61 -17.67 -6.49 -26.25
N SER A 62 -16.57 -6.44 -25.50
CA SER A 62 -16.58 -6.77 -24.06
C SER A 62 -17.27 -5.70 -23.20
N TYR A 63 -17.69 -4.59 -23.80
CA TYR A 63 -18.30 -3.45 -23.12
C TYR A 63 -19.77 -3.22 -23.47
N ARG A 64 -20.34 -3.97 -24.43
CA ARG A 64 -21.70 -3.70 -24.97
C ARG A 64 -22.79 -3.75 -23.90
N ASP A 65 -22.64 -4.62 -22.91
CA ASP A 65 -23.64 -4.84 -21.85
C ASP A 65 -23.33 -4.08 -20.55
N ILE A 66 -22.35 -3.17 -20.57
CA ILE A 66 -21.91 -2.44 -19.38
C ILE A 66 -22.28 -0.96 -19.52
N SER A 67 -23.12 -0.47 -18.60
CA SER A 67 -23.52 0.93 -18.61
C SER A 67 -22.34 1.86 -18.28
N SER A 68 -22.33 3.06 -18.88
CA SER A 68 -21.28 4.07 -18.66
C SER A 68 -21.12 4.45 -17.19
N LEU A 69 -22.22 4.53 -16.43
CA LEU A 69 -22.20 4.78 -14.98
C LEU A 69 -21.49 3.67 -14.20
N ARG A 70 -21.64 2.41 -14.65
CA ARG A 70 -20.96 1.27 -14.04
C ARG A 70 -19.47 1.28 -14.36
N ILE A 71 -19.08 1.68 -15.57
CA ILE A 71 -17.68 1.89 -15.93
C ILE A 71 -17.07 3.00 -15.08
N LEU A 72 -17.74 4.16 -14.98
CA LEU A 72 -17.29 5.30 -14.19
C LEU A 72 -17.12 4.93 -12.71
N GLY A 73 -18.10 4.24 -12.13
CA GLY A 73 -18.01 3.74 -10.76
C GLY A 73 -16.86 2.75 -10.56
N ALA A 74 -16.57 1.92 -11.56
CA ALA A 74 -15.47 0.96 -11.51
C ALA A 74 -14.10 1.63 -11.62
N VAL A 75 -13.99 2.69 -12.43
CA VAL A 75 -12.80 3.55 -12.49
C VAL A 75 -12.59 4.26 -11.15
N GLY A 76 -13.64 4.87 -10.58
CA GLY A 76 -13.57 5.52 -9.26
C GLY A 76 -13.15 4.56 -8.15
N ALA A 77 -13.70 3.33 -8.13
CA ALA A 77 -13.27 2.28 -7.22
C ALA A 77 -11.79 1.90 -7.42
N GLY A 78 -11.33 1.83 -8.68
CA GLY A 78 -9.94 1.54 -9.03
C GLY A 78 -8.98 2.60 -8.52
N LEU A 79 -9.33 3.89 -8.70
CA LEU A 79 -8.56 5.03 -8.20
C LEU A 79 -8.44 5.01 -6.67
N ALA A 80 -9.55 4.76 -5.96
CA ALA A 80 -9.54 4.69 -4.50
C ALA A 80 -8.69 3.53 -3.97
N LEU A 81 -8.82 2.34 -4.56
CA LEU A 81 -8.03 1.16 -4.19
C LEU A 81 -6.54 1.34 -4.51
N SER A 82 -6.20 1.93 -5.67
CA SER A 82 -4.82 2.24 -6.04
C SER A 82 -4.20 3.26 -5.08
N SER A 83 -4.89 4.36 -4.79
CA SER A 83 -4.40 5.40 -3.88
C SER A 83 -4.18 4.85 -2.47
N THR A 84 -5.11 4.02 -1.98
CA THR A 84 -4.96 3.34 -0.68
C THR A 84 -3.76 2.38 -0.69
N THR A 85 -3.58 1.60 -1.74
CA THR A 85 -2.45 0.67 -1.87
C THR A 85 -1.11 1.42 -1.89
N ASN A 86 -1.03 2.55 -2.59
CA ASN A 86 0.13 3.43 -2.58
C ASN A 86 0.36 4.04 -1.19
N GLY A 87 -0.69 4.49 -0.50
CA GLY A 87 -0.59 5.02 0.86
C GLY A 87 -0.03 3.99 1.85
N ILE A 88 -0.50 2.74 1.76
CA ILE A 88 0.04 1.61 2.55
C ILE A 88 1.53 1.43 2.26
N MET A 89 1.92 1.40 0.98
CA MET A 89 3.32 1.28 0.56
C MET A 89 4.19 2.42 1.14
N PHE A 90 3.72 3.67 1.04
CA PHE A 90 4.44 4.83 1.57
C PHE A 90 4.61 4.76 3.08
N GLN A 91 3.61 4.26 3.81
CA GLN A 91 3.68 4.11 5.26
C GLN A 91 4.75 3.10 5.67
N PHE A 92 4.80 1.93 5.04
CA PHE A 92 5.82 0.91 5.31
C PHE A 92 7.24 1.34 4.94
N GLN A 93 7.36 2.22 3.95
CA GLN A 93 8.65 2.77 3.54
C GLN A 93 9.04 4.05 4.31
N SER A 94 8.16 4.52 5.20
CA SER A 94 8.33 5.77 5.94
C SER A 94 8.62 6.96 5.03
N TRP A 95 7.97 6.98 3.86
CA TRP A 95 8.13 8.05 2.87
C TRP A 95 7.28 9.26 3.22
N PRO A 96 7.74 10.49 2.89
CA PRO A 96 6.96 11.69 3.13
C PRO A 96 5.65 11.67 2.34
N GLY A 97 4.59 12.24 2.93
CA GLY A 97 3.26 12.29 2.31
C GLY A 97 2.43 11.01 2.46
N ALA A 98 2.90 10.00 3.19
CA ALA A 98 2.19 8.74 3.40
C ALA A 98 0.76 8.94 3.95
N ASP A 99 0.60 9.75 5.00
CA ASP A 99 -0.72 10.02 5.60
C ASP A 99 -1.67 10.72 4.63
N PHE A 100 -1.15 11.64 3.81
CA PHE A 100 -1.96 12.37 2.85
C PHE A 100 -2.48 11.43 1.76
N ILE A 101 -1.60 10.61 1.18
CA ILE A 101 -1.97 9.65 0.14
C ILE A 101 -2.91 8.57 0.70
N LEU A 102 -2.60 8.05 1.89
CA LEU A 102 -3.42 7.04 2.56
C LEU A 102 -4.79 7.61 2.94
N GLY A 103 -4.83 8.81 3.52
CA GLY A 103 -6.05 9.52 3.88
C GLY A 103 -6.94 9.81 2.67
N ALA A 104 -6.37 10.32 1.59
CA ALA A 104 -7.10 10.54 0.33
C ALA A 104 -7.67 9.23 -0.23
N GLY A 105 -6.88 8.16 -0.20
CA GLY A 105 -7.32 6.82 -0.60
C GLY A 105 -8.48 6.29 0.24
N LEU A 106 -8.38 6.42 1.58
CA LEU A 106 -9.40 5.97 2.52
C LEU A 106 -10.70 6.77 2.39
N VAL A 107 -10.63 8.09 2.18
CA VAL A 107 -11.81 8.91 1.85
C VAL A 107 -12.46 8.39 0.58
N GLY A 108 -11.69 8.16 -0.49
CA GLY A 108 -12.20 7.55 -1.73
C GLY A 108 -12.85 6.18 -1.49
N LEU A 109 -12.23 5.31 -0.69
CA LEU A 109 -12.78 4.00 -0.33
C LEU A 109 -14.07 4.12 0.48
N SER A 110 -14.20 5.11 1.37
CA SER A 110 -15.41 5.33 2.15
C SER A 110 -16.60 5.69 1.25
N ILE A 111 -16.37 6.53 0.24
CA ILE A 111 -17.37 6.91 -0.76
C ILE A 111 -17.79 5.69 -1.58
N VAL A 112 -16.80 4.95 -2.11
CA VAL A 112 -17.03 3.74 -2.91
C VAL A 112 -17.77 2.67 -2.11
N THR A 113 -17.43 2.49 -0.83
CA THR A 113 -18.09 1.55 0.07
C THR A 113 -19.53 1.95 0.31
N THR A 114 -19.78 3.21 0.62
CA THR A 114 -21.13 3.73 0.89
C THR A 114 -22.03 3.54 -0.33
N ILE A 115 -21.57 3.96 -1.51
CA ILE A 115 -22.31 3.77 -2.77
C ILE A 115 -22.50 2.28 -3.06
N GLY A 116 -21.46 1.47 -2.86
CA GLY A 116 -21.47 0.03 -3.08
C GLY A 116 -22.51 -0.69 -2.22
N ILE A 117 -22.57 -0.38 -0.92
CA ILE A 117 -23.55 -0.95 0.01
C ILE A 117 -24.97 -0.55 -0.39
N ILE A 118 -25.23 0.75 -0.62
CA ILE A 118 -26.56 1.24 -1.00
C ILE A 118 -27.05 0.56 -2.28
N LYS A 119 -26.19 0.47 -3.31
CA LYS A 119 -26.56 -0.14 -4.58
C LYS A 119 -26.65 -1.66 -4.50
N TYR A 120 -25.81 -2.31 -3.69
CA TYR A 120 -25.89 -3.75 -3.46
C TYR A 120 -27.19 -4.15 -2.77
N SER A 121 -27.65 -3.38 -1.77
CA SER A 121 -28.93 -3.63 -1.10
C SER A 121 -30.13 -3.58 -2.04
N LYS A 122 -30.04 -2.80 -3.13
CA LYS A 122 -31.10 -2.69 -4.15
C LYS A 122 -31.02 -3.76 -5.24
N ASN A 123 -29.83 -3.98 -5.80
CA ASN A 123 -29.67 -4.77 -7.02
C ASN A 123 -28.99 -6.13 -6.81
N LYS A 124 -28.43 -6.39 -5.62
CA LYS A 124 -27.69 -7.62 -5.22
C LYS A 124 -26.65 -8.13 -6.24
N SER A 125 -26.11 -7.24 -7.08
CA SER A 125 -25.20 -7.63 -8.16
C SER A 125 -23.81 -7.98 -7.64
N ASP A 126 -23.22 -9.04 -8.23
CA ASP A 126 -21.84 -9.48 -7.98
C ASP A 126 -20.79 -8.40 -8.24
N TYR A 127 -21.12 -7.42 -9.09
CA TYR A 127 -20.27 -6.26 -9.32
C TYR A 127 -19.91 -5.53 -8.01
N TYR A 128 -20.91 -5.27 -7.17
CA TYR A 128 -20.71 -4.55 -5.92
C TYR A 128 -20.02 -5.42 -4.87
N THR A 129 -20.36 -6.71 -4.77
CA THR A 129 -19.69 -7.62 -3.84
C THR A 129 -18.20 -7.77 -4.17
N ARG A 130 -17.85 -7.78 -5.46
CA ARG A 130 -16.45 -7.79 -5.91
C ARG A 130 -15.69 -6.55 -5.44
N ILE A 131 -16.28 -5.36 -5.54
CA ILE A 131 -15.63 -4.13 -5.06
C ILE A 131 -15.52 -4.15 -3.53
N LEU A 132 -16.63 -4.38 -2.83
CA LEU A 132 -16.71 -4.31 -1.36
C LEU A 132 -15.74 -5.27 -0.67
N LYS A 133 -15.58 -6.51 -1.15
CA LYS A 133 -14.61 -7.46 -0.59
C LYS A 133 -13.18 -6.90 -0.57
N ARG A 134 -12.76 -6.19 -1.62
CA ARG A 134 -11.42 -5.60 -1.72
C ARG A 134 -11.30 -4.37 -0.84
N THR A 135 -12.35 -3.55 -0.82
CA THR A 135 -12.40 -2.37 0.02
C THR A 135 -12.34 -2.71 1.51
N VAL A 136 -12.98 -3.79 1.96
CA VAL A 136 -12.89 -4.24 3.35
C VAL A 136 -11.46 -4.65 3.70
N ILE A 137 -10.79 -5.40 2.82
CA ILE A 137 -9.41 -5.87 3.06
C ILE A 137 -8.42 -4.70 3.10
N LEU A 138 -8.39 -3.88 2.04
CA LEU A 138 -7.42 -2.77 1.93
C LEU A 138 -7.80 -1.56 2.78
N GLY A 139 -9.09 -1.26 2.91
CA GLY A 139 -9.59 -0.21 3.78
C GLY A 139 -9.38 -0.56 5.25
N GLY A 140 -9.63 -1.81 5.65
CA GLY A 140 -9.33 -2.28 7.01
C GLY A 140 -7.84 -2.15 7.35
N LEU A 141 -6.97 -2.66 6.46
CA LEU A 141 -5.52 -2.53 6.63
C LEU A 141 -5.07 -1.05 6.64
N GLY A 142 -5.60 -0.23 5.73
CA GLY A 142 -5.29 1.19 5.66
C GLY A 142 -5.71 1.96 6.92
N LEU A 143 -6.89 1.67 7.47
CA LEU A 143 -7.35 2.27 8.73
C LEU A 143 -6.45 1.88 9.91
N ILE A 144 -6.08 0.59 10.02
CA ILE A 144 -5.14 0.13 11.04
C ILE A 144 -3.83 0.94 10.95
N LEU A 145 -3.29 1.11 9.75
CA LEU A 145 -2.05 1.85 9.53
C LEU A 145 -2.15 3.35 9.79
N MET A 146 -3.31 3.95 9.52
CA MET A 146 -3.54 5.38 9.73
C MET A 146 -3.64 5.73 11.22
N PHE A 147 -4.25 4.85 12.02
CA PHE A 147 -4.39 5.05 13.46
C PHE A 147 -3.21 4.51 14.27
N MET A 148 -2.34 3.71 13.66
CA MET A 148 -1.12 3.25 14.30
C MET A 148 -0.13 4.42 14.46
N PRO A 149 0.51 4.60 15.63
CA PRO A 149 1.52 5.63 15.81
C PRO A 149 2.63 5.47 14.77
N LYS A 150 3.03 6.56 14.10
CA LYS A 150 4.04 6.55 13.03
C LYS A 150 5.35 5.92 13.45
N THR A 151 5.70 6.07 14.73
CA THR A 151 6.93 5.54 15.31
C THR A 151 6.86 4.04 15.59
N THR A 152 5.68 3.43 15.64
CA THR A 152 5.51 1.99 15.94
C THR A 152 6.30 1.14 14.96
N TRP A 153 6.22 1.45 13.67
CA TRP A 153 6.98 0.71 12.66
C TRP A 153 8.48 0.90 12.86
N ILE A 154 8.94 2.12 13.11
CA ILE A 154 10.36 2.45 13.30
C ILE A 154 10.92 1.77 14.55
N GLU A 155 10.15 1.75 15.64
CA GLU A 155 10.54 1.14 16.91
C GLU A 155 10.56 -0.39 16.85
N ILE A 156 9.59 -1.00 16.16
CA ILE A 156 9.64 -2.44 15.88
C ILE A 156 10.82 -2.73 14.95
N LYS A 157 11.03 -1.87 13.96
CA LYS A 157 11.98 -2.08 12.88
C LYS A 157 13.42 -1.98 13.39
N TYR A 158 13.73 -0.92 14.09
CA TYR A 158 15.07 -0.65 14.60
C TYR A 158 15.12 -0.86 16.13
N ARG A 159 14.40 -1.86 16.65
CA ARG A 159 14.33 -2.16 18.09
C ARG A 159 15.71 -2.33 18.72
N ASN A 160 16.66 -2.90 17.97
CA ASN A 160 18.03 -3.13 18.43
C ASN A 160 18.96 -1.91 18.25
N GLN A 161 18.43 -0.77 17.78
CA GLN A 161 19.17 0.45 17.46
C GLN A 161 18.44 1.69 18.02
N PRO A 162 18.38 1.85 19.35
CA PRO A 162 17.60 2.92 19.99
C PRO A 162 18.07 4.33 19.58
N GLU A 163 19.37 4.52 19.40
CA GLU A 163 19.99 5.80 18.99
C GLU A 163 19.52 6.23 17.60
N TYR A 164 19.44 5.29 16.65
CA TYR A 164 18.92 5.54 15.30
C TYR A 164 17.42 5.85 15.32
N VAL A 165 16.65 5.13 16.15
CA VAL A 165 15.22 5.38 16.33
C VAL A 165 14.97 6.78 16.85
N GLU A 166 15.73 7.21 17.86
CA GLU A 166 15.58 8.53 18.47
C GLU A 166 15.96 9.65 17.50
N ALA A 167 17.09 9.52 16.79
CA ALA A 167 17.48 10.45 15.74
C ALA A 167 16.39 10.57 14.67
N LEU A 168 15.82 9.44 14.22
CA LEU A 168 14.79 9.44 13.18
C LEU A 168 13.47 10.05 13.67
N LYS A 169 13.08 9.82 14.94
CA LYS A 169 11.91 10.45 15.56
C LYS A 169 12.07 11.97 15.61
N ASN A 170 13.23 12.45 16.02
CA ASN A 170 13.51 13.89 16.10
C ASN A 170 13.45 14.52 14.70
N ALA A 171 14.09 13.92 13.70
CA ALA A 171 14.04 14.39 12.32
C ALA A 171 12.62 14.37 11.71
N MET A 172 11.79 13.40 12.10
CA MET A 172 10.39 13.35 11.67
C MET A 172 9.50 14.39 12.36
N ALA A 173 9.85 14.80 13.58
CA ALA A 173 9.13 15.84 14.30
C ALA A 173 9.39 17.24 13.71
N ASP A 174 10.58 17.46 13.15
CA ASP A 174 10.97 18.70 12.47
C ASP A 174 11.63 18.40 11.10
N PRO A 175 10.81 18.11 10.06
CA PRO A 175 11.31 17.66 8.76
C PRO A 175 12.16 18.68 8.00
N GLU A 176 12.03 19.98 8.32
CA GLU A 176 12.76 21.06 7.63
C GLU A 176 14.14 21.30 8.23
N ASN A 177 14.41 20.75 9.42
CA ASN A 177 15.68 20.87 10.10
C ASN A 177 16.71 19.89 9.53
N LYS A 178 17.59 20.42 8.67
CA LYS A 178 18.67 19.65 8.03
C LYS A 178 19.62 19.00 9.03
N GLU A 179 19.90 19.62 10.17
CA GLU A 179 20.85 19.06 11.15
C GLU A 179 20.34 17.74 11.74
N LEU A 180 19.02 17.61 11.93
CA LEU A 180 18.43 16.36 12.42
C LEU A 180 18.56 15.22 11.39
N TRP A 181 18.40 15.53 10.10
CA TRP A 181 18.62 14.55 9.04
C TRP A 181 20.10 14.16 8.90
N ASP A 182 21.04 15.07 9.14
CA ASP A 182 22.47 14.76 9.17
C ASP A 182 22.84 13.85 10.36
N ILE A 183 22.16 13.98 11.50
CA ILE A 183 22.31 13.05 12.63
C ILE A 183 21.78 11.65 12.25
N VAL A 184 20.62 11.58 11.59
CA VAL A 184 20.04 10.30 11.11
C VAL A 184 20.99 9.59 10.15
N GLU A 185 21.61 10.32 9.21
CA GLU A 185 22.51 9.70 8.24
C GLU A 185 23.81 9.24 8.91
N ARG A 186 24.38 10.04 9.84
CA ARG A 186 25.56 9.62 10.62
C ARG A 186 25.32 8.34 11.42
N GLU A 187 24.17 8.24 12.08
CA GLU A 187 23.81 7.02 12.82
C GLU A 187 23.59 5.85 11.85
N ARG A 188 22.96 6.06 10.70
CA ARG A 188 22.82 5.02 9.66
C ARG A 188 24.17 4.52 9.15
N GLU A 189 25.13 5.41 8.91
CA GLU A 189 26.49 5.07 8.46
C GLU A 189 27.26 4.31 9.53
N ARG A 190 27.19 4.78 10.78
CA ARG A 190 27.79 4.09 11.93
C ARG A 190 27.28 2.66 12.03
N GLN A 191 25.97 2.45 11.86
CA GLN A 191 25.36 1.11 11.88
C GLN A 191 25.80 0.23 10.69
N ARG A 192 25.91 0.80 9.47
CA ARG A 192 26.45 0.08 8.31
C ARG A 192 27.89 -0.39 8.56
N LYS A 193 28.69 0.45 9.19
CA LYS A 193 30.08 0.13 9.52
C LYS A 193 30.17 -0.98 10.58
N TYR A 194 29.42 -0.87 11.68
CA TYR A 194 29.38 -1.92 12.71
C TYR A 194 28.85 -3.26 12.21
N SER A 195 27.87 -3.26 11.30
CA SER A 195 27.35 -4.50 10.70
C SER A 195 28.31 -5.11 9.68
N GLY A 196 29.10 -4.30 8.97
CA GLY A 196 30.19 -4.76 8.10
C GLY A 196 31.38 -5.35 8.88
N GLU A 197 31.84 -4.67 9.94
CA GLU A 197 32.95 -5.14 10.79
C GLU A 197 32.64 -6.45 11.53
N ARG A 198 31.36 -6.72 11.82
CA ARG A 198 30.92 -7.99 12.43
C ARG A 198 30.96 -9.18 11.48
N LEU A 199 30.91 -8.94 10.17
CA LEU A 199 31.03 -9.99 9.16
C LEU A 199 32.51 -10.31 8.89
N GLU A 200 33.38 -9.29 8.91
CA GLU A 200 34.83 -9.47 8.73
C GLU A 200 35.55 -10.08 9.95
N SER A 201 34.95 -10.04 11.14
CA SER A 201 35.52 -10.63 12.37
C SER A 201 35.08 -12.07 12.65
N GLN A 202 34.30 -12.67 11.76
CA GLN A 202 33.86 -14.08 11.83
C GLN A 202 34.48 -14.97 10.74
N ASP A 203 35.34 -14.40 9.88
CA ASP A 203 36.20 -15.10 8.93
C ASP A 203 37.63 -15.25 9.49
#